data_AF-A0A5N6W5G1-F1
#
_entry.id   AF-A0A5N6W5G1-F1
#
_cell.length_a   1.000
_cell.length_b   1.000
_cell.length_c   1.000
_cell.angle_alpha   90.00
_cell.angle_beta   90.00
_cell.angle_gamma   90.00
#
_symmetry.space_group_name_H-M   'P 1'
#
loop_
_entity.id
_entity.type
_entity.pdbx_description
1 polymer ?
#
loop_
_entity_poly.entity_id
_entity_poly.type
_entity_poly.pdbx_seq_one_letter_code
_entity_poly.pdbx_strand_id
1 'polypeptide(L)'
;MANRKASPTDGQEAVTNYGSISAPYLNWQEAVPDTASFPPPPALGFLSSRNGNASRDDAERAHEFCDEFPLHLPVKPSATVYTCVQEHDLRPVLPIEFHGTFALVSQGYWKGSTRARNGDTLVSTNLPLYFPAVDSPFITEKSKTIYFEVKLLGLREGPGPGPVSTDSSGFSIGFTAHPYPYWRSPGWERGSIGVFSDDGCRFVNDSWGGREFTSAFAVGETVGLGMIFRHPDNSSTYLKSNIKKCKVDIFFTRNGHPVGGWDLHEEVDEDAGGIEGLEGDFDLYGAIGLFGGVDFEVCFDQAGWLWKM
;
A
#
# COMPACT_ATOMS: atom_id res chain seq x y z
N MET A 1 54.78 -46.19 -56.50
CA MET A 1 53.78 -45.11 -56.71
C MET A 1 53.40 -44.61 -55.32
N ALA A 2 54.12 -43.63 -54.77
CA ALA A 2 53.96 -42.17 -54.92
C ALA A 2 52.70 -41.65 -54.17
N ASN A 3 52.77 -41.16 -52.92
CA ASN A 3 53.19 -39.82 -52.40
C ASN A 3 52.35 -38.64 -52.96
N ARG A 4 51.94 -37.58 -52.24
CA ARG A 4 52.43 -36.97 -50.98
C ARG A 4 51.43 -35.90 -50.48
N LYS A 5 51.46 -35.62 -49.17
CA LYS A 5 50.95 -34.40 -48.49
C LYS A 5 51.78 -33.14 -48.86
N ALA A 6 51.19 -31.95 -48.73
CA ALA A 6 51.92 -30.68 -48.54
C ALA A 6 51.14 -29.69 -47.64
N SER A 7 51.91 -29.01 -46.78
CA SER A 7 51.54 -27.96 -45.82
C SER A 7 51.62 -26.55 -46.45
N PRO A 8 51.15 -25.48 -45.79
CA PRO A 8 51.23 -24.10 -46.30
C PRO A 8 52.52 -23.38 -45.86
N THR A 9 52.88 -22.33 -46.61
CA THR A 9 54.05 -21.45 -46.44
C THR A 9 53.66 -20.03 -46.05
N ASP A 10 54.52 -19.42 -45.22
CA ASP A 10 54.59 -18.00 -44.83
C ASP A 10 54.80 -17.01 -45.99
N GLY A 11 54.46 -15.75 -45.73
CA GLY A 11 54.91 -14.57 -46.49
C GLY A 11 54.74 -13.27 -45.69
N GLN A 12 55.83 -12.51 -45.53
CA GLN A 12 55.97 -11.27 -44.76
C GLN A 12 55.43 -9.99 -45.45
N GLU A 13 55.01 -9.05 -44.59
CA GLU A 13 55.05 -7.57 -44.59
C GLU A 13 54.98 -6.72 -45.89
N ALA A 14 54.10 -5.71 -45.86
CA ALA A 14 54.42 -4.34 -46.29
C ALA A 14 53.55 -3.30 -45.55
N VAL A 15 54.22 -2.28 -45.02
CA VAL A 15 53.72 -1.15 -44.23
C VAL A 15 53.26 0.00 -45.13
N THR A 16 52.11 0.62 -44.86
CA THR A 16 51.85 2.03 -45.20
C THR A 16 50.90 2.72 -44.22
N ASN A 17 51.38 3.86 -43.71
CA ASN A 17 50.73 4.83 -42.81
C ASN A 17 49.37 5.32 -43.28
N TYR A 18 48.39 5.38 -42.36
CA TYR A 18 47.35 6.40 -42.35
C TYR A 18 47.29 7.07 -40.98
N GLY A 19 47.37 8.40 -41.00
CA GLY A 19 47.48 9.25 -39.84
C GLY A 19 46.30 9.14 -38.88
N SER A 20 46.64 9.21 -37.60
CA SER A 20 45.74 9.38 -36.46
C SER A 20 44.90 10.66 -36.62
N ILE A 21 43.62 10.51 -36.98
CA ILE A 21 42.59 11.49 -36.65
C ILE A 21 41.95 10.99 -35.36
N SER A 22 42.46 11.47 -34.22
CA SER A 22 41.80 11.28 -32.94
C SER A 22 40.48 12.04 -32.96
N ALA A 23 39.36 11.32 -32.84
CA ALA A 23 38.06 11.91 -32.55
C ALA A 23 38.20 12.80 -31.30
N PRO A 24 37.60 14.00 -31.28
CA PRO A 24 37.65 14.84 -30.10
C PRO A 24 36.91 14.08 -29.00
N TYR A 25 37.66 13.59 -28.01
CA TYR A 25 37.09 13.02 -26.80
C TYR A 25 36.22 14.11 -26.17
N LEU A 26 34.90 13.91 -26.25
CA LEU A 26 33.93 14.66 -25.50
C LEU A 26 34.31 14.51 -24.03
N ASN A 27 34.66 15.64 -23.42
CA ASN A 27 35.08 15.75 -22.03
C ASN A 27 33.85 15.51 -21.12
N TRP A 28 33.43 14.25 -21.00
CA TRP A 28 32.23 13.85 -20.24
C TRP A 28 32.33 14.22 -18.75
N GLN A 29 33.54 14.48 -18.26
CA GLN A 29 33.82 14.91 -16.90
C GLN A 29 33.43 16.37 -16.63
N GLU A 30 33.24 17.20 -17.66
CA GLU A 30 32.78 18.60 -17.53
C GLU A 30 31.25 18.75 -17.70
N ALA A 31 30.54 17.67 -18.07
CA ALA A 31 29.10 17.66 -18.30
C ALA A 31 28.27 17.19 -17.09
N VAL A 32 28.92 16.96 -15.94
CA VAL A 32 28.24 16.56 -14.69
C VAL A 32 28.02 17.82 -13.84
N PRO A 33 26.78 18.34 -13.72
CA PRO A 33 26.51 19.45 -12.81
C PRO A 33 26.79 19.03 -11.37
N ASP A 34 27.17 20.00 -10.53
CA ASP A 34 27.32 19.82 -9.09
C ASP A 34 26.05 19.19 -8.48
N THR A 35 26.19 17.92 -8.08
CA THR A 35 25.08 17.09 -7.59
C THR A 35 24.59 17.49 -6.20
N ALA A 36 25.25 18.46 -5.55
CA ALA A 36 24.86 18.99 -4.25
C ALA A 36 23.57 19.84 -4.28
N SER A 37 23.02 20.12 -5.47
CA SER A 37 21.79 20.91 -5.65
C SER A 37 20.53 20.08 -5.97
N PHE A 38 20.67 18.76 -6.12
CA PHE A 38 19.50 17.91 -6.32
C PHE A 38 18.74 17.73 -5.00
N PRO A 39 17.39 17.73 -5.03
CA PRO A 39 16.61 17.23 -3.91
C PRO A 39 17.07 15.80 -3.57
N PRO A 40 16.92 15.36 -2.31
CA PRO A 40 17.26 13.99 -1.95
C PRO A 40 16.55 13.03 -2.92
N PRO A 41 17.22 11.95 -3.35
CA PRO A 41 16.60 10.97 -4.24
C PRO A 41 15.29 10.50 -3.61
N PRO A 42 14.25 10.22 -4.43
CA PRO A 42 13.02 9.59 -3.94
C PRO A 42 13.39 8.38 -3.07
N ALA A 43 12.66 8.20 -1.96
CA ALA A 43 12.87 7.04 -1.12
C ALA A 43 12.66 5.78 -1.99
N LEU A 44 13.73 4.99 -2.18
CA LEU A 44 13.66 3.75 -2.95
C LEU A 44 12.58 2.84 -2.35
N GLY A 45 11.55 2.51 -3.12
CA GLY A 45 10.70 1.36 -2.82
C GLY A 45 11.54 0.08 -2.75
N PHE A 46 11.25 -0.82 -1.83
CA PHE A 46 11.95 -2.11 -1.80
C PHE A 46 11.54 -2.94 -3.02
N LEU A 47 12.42 -3.82 -3.51
CA LEU A 47 12.04 -4.81 -4.53
C LEU A 47 11.20 -5.97 -3.91
N SER A 48 11.17 -6.07 -2.58
CA SER A 48 10.44 -7.08 -1.80
C SER A 48 10.33 -6.61 -0.34
N SER A 49 9.14 -6.62 0.25
CA SER A 49 9.00 -6.49 1.72
C SER A 49 9.62 -7.71 2.40
N ARG A 50 10.14 -7.56 3.62
CA ARG A 50 11.09 -8.54 4.17
C ARG A 50 10.44 -9.85 4.62
N ASN A 51 9.17 -9.85 5.03
CA ASN A 51 8.60 -10.98 5.79
C ASN A 51 7.09 -11.25 5.65
N GLY A 52 6.35 -10.48 4.85
CA GLY A 52 4.89 -10.61 4.71
C GLY A 52 4.40 -10.37 3.29
N ASN A 53 4.89 -11.13 2.31
CA ASN A 53 4.40 -11.05 0.93
C ASN A 53 3.40 -12.18 0.66
N ALA A 54 2.28 -11.84 0.03
CA ALA A 54 1.41 -12.84 -0.58
C ALA A 54 2.17 -13.64 -1.65
N SER A 55 1.64 -14.82 -1.97
CA SER A 55 2.20 -15.64 -3.05
C SER A 55 2.13 -14.90 -4.39
N ARG A 56 3.08 -15.19 -5.30
CA ARG A 56 3.07 -14.64 -6.66
C ARG A 56 1.76 -14.95 -7.39
N ASP A 57 1.24 -16.17 -7.20
CA ASP A 57 -0.01 -16.62 -7.80
C ASP A 57 -1.21 -15.80 -7.28
N ASP A 58 -1.22 -15.44 -5.99
CA ASP A 58 -2.27 -14.58 -5.41
C ASP A 58 -2.18 -13.14 -5.91
N ALA A 59 -0.97 -12.62 -6.16
CA ALA A 59 -0.78 -11.30 -6.75
C ALA A 59 -1.26 -11.26 -8.20
N GLU A 60 -0.91 -12.27 -9.02
CA GLU A 60 -1.37 -12.38 -10.40
C GLU A 60 -2.90 -12.48 -10.47
N ARG A 61 -3.51 -13.36 -9.65
CA ARG A 61 -4.97 -13.49 -9.55
C ARG A 61 -5.66 -12.21 -9.05
N ALA A 62 -4.99 -11.43 -8.20
CA ALA A 62 -5.51 -10.16 -7.73
C ALA A 62 -5.47 -9.07 -8.81
N HIS A 63 -4.41 -9.03 -9.62
CA HIS A 63 -4.34 -8.14 -10.78
C HIS A 63 -5.43 -8.48 -11.81
N GLU A 64 -5.61 -9.76 -12.13
CA GLU A 64 -6.70 -10.22 -13.01
C GLU A 64 -8.08 -9.81 -12.49
N PHE A 65 -8.33 -10.00 -11.18
CA PHE A 65 -9.56 -9.53 -10.53
C PHE A 65 -9.73 -8.01 -10.66
N CYS A 66 -8.65 -7.25 -10.48
CA CYS A 66 -8.68 -5.80 -10.57
C CYS A 66 -8.99 -5.30 -12.00
N ASP A 67 -8.50 -6.01 -13.01
CA ASP A 67 -8.78 -5.70 -14.42
C ASP A 67 -10.22 -6.04 -14.80
N GLU A 68 -10.78 -7.13 -14.26
CA GLU A 68 -12.14 -7.58 -14.55
C GLU A 68 -13.21 -6.73 -13.84
N PHE A 69 -12.96 -6.31 -12.59
CA PHE A 69 -13.97 -5.70 -11.73
C PHE A 69 -13.63 -4.26 -11.32
N PRO A 70 -13.81 -3.24 -12.17
CA PRO A 70 -13.44 -1.86 -11.86
C PRO A 70 -14.13 -1.30 -10.60
N LEU A 71 -13.52 -0.28 -9.98
CA LEU A 71 -14.05 0.34 -8.77
C LEU A 71 -15.48 0.85 -8.94
N HIS A 72 -16.31 0.62 -7.92
CA HIS A 72 -17.70 1.06 -7.89
C HIS A 72 -17.77 2.58 -7.74
N LEU A 73 -18.48 3.23 -8.64
CA LEU A 73 -18.74 4.67 -8.52
C LEU A 73 -19.50 4.97 -7.22
N PRO A 74 -19.20 6.09 -6.53
CA PRO A 74 -19.89 6.48 -5.31
C PRO A 74 -21.39 6.59 -5.51
N VAL A 75 -22.13 6.09 -4.52
CA VAL A 75 -23.58 6.27 -4.47
C VAL A 75 -23.93 7.08 -3.23
N LYS A 76 -24.88 8.01 -3.38
CA LYS A 76 -25.38 8.76 -2.23
C LYS A 76 -26.02 7.79 -1.23
N PRO A 77 -25.54 7.72 0.03
CA PRO A 77 -26.12 6.82 1.02
C PRO A 77 -27.53 7.28 1.40
N SER A 78 -28.37 6.32 1.80
CA SER A 78 -29.62 6.64 2.48
C SER A 78 -29.35 7.29 3.84
N ALA A 79 -30.31 8.07 4.36
CA ALA A 79 -30.17 8.69 5.67
C ALA A 79 -29.91 7.66 6.78
N THR A 80 -30.61 6.52 6.75
CA THR A 80 -30.41 5.43 7.72
C THR A 80 -28.99 4.87 7.66
N VAL A 81 -28.46 4.60 6.46
CA VAL A 81 -27.09 4.09 6.28
C VAL A 81 -26.07 5.10 6.81
N TYR A 82 -26.24 6.38 6.48
CA TYR A 82 -25.32 7.41 6.93
C TYR A 82 -25.36 7.58 8.45
N THR A 83 -26.54 7.52 9.08
CA THR A 83 -26.68 7.54 10.55
C THR A 83 -25.99 6.35 11.20
N CYS A 84 -26.11 5.12 10.66
CA CYS A 84 -25.39 3.97 11.20
C CYS A 84 -23.87 4.21 11.25
N VAL A 85 -23.30 4.82 10.20
CA VAL A 85 -21.86 5.13 10.18
C VAL A 85 -21.51 6.23 11.19
N GLN A 86 -22.34 7.27 11.32
CA GLN A 86 -22.14 8.34 12.31
C GLN A 86 -22.23 7.85 13.76
N GLU A 87 -23.02 6.80 14.01
CA GLU A 87 -23.13 6.13 15.32
C GLU A 87 -22.12 5.00 15.50
N HIS A 88 -21.21 4.81 14.54
CA HIS A 88 -20.21 3.74 14.52
C HIS A 88 -20.82 2.32 14.57
N ASP A 89 -22.06 2.13 14.13
CA ASP A 89 -22.69 0.80 13.95
C ASP A 89 -22.17 0.11 12.69
N LEU A 90 -20.87 -0.21 12.73
CA LEU A 90 -20.14 -0.89 11.68
C LEU A 90 -19.97 -2.35 12.04
N ARG A 91 -20.18 -3.21 11.04
CA ARG A 91 -20.04 -4.66 11.14
C ARG A 91 -18.89 -5.16 10.27
N PRO A 92 -18.17 -6.19 10.72
CA PRO A 92 -17.16 -6.84 9.90
C PRO A 92 -17.81 -7.58 8.72
N VAL A 93 -17.19 -7.51 7.56
CA VAL A 93 -17.41 -8.44 6.45
C VAL A 93 -16.34 -9.52 6.56
N LEU A 94 -16.76 -10.74 6.88
CA LEU A 94 -15.86 -11.88 7.01
C LEU A 94 -15.92 -12.72 5.73
N PRO A 95 -14.83 -12.80 4.95
CA PRO A 95 -14.79 -13.62 3.75
C PRO A 95 -14.68 -15.11 4.09
N ILE A 96 -14.84 -15.98 3.09
CA ILE A 96 -14.80 -17.44 3.30
C ILE A 96 -13.40 -17.92 3.71
N GLU A 97 -12.36 -17.17 3.32
CA GLU A 97 -10.95 -17.39 3.64
C GLU A 97 -10.62 -17.06 5.10
N PHE A 98 -11.53 -16.39 5.84
CA PHE A 98 -11.31 -16.08 7.24
C PHE A 98 -11.45 -17.32 8.12
N HIS A 99 -10.33 -17.90 8.55
CA HIS A 99 -10.32 -19.01 9.50
C HIS A 99 -9.94 -18.55 10.90
N GLY A 100 -10.96 -18.17 11.67
CA GLY A 100 -10.75 -17.51 12.95
C GLY A 100 -11.96 -17.48 13.85
N THR A 101 -11.87 -16.66 14.90
CA THR A 101 -13.00 -16.26 15.72
C THR A 101 -13.15 -14.74 15.63
N PHE A 102 -14.39 -14.27 15.68
CA PHE A 102 -14.69 -12.85 15.62
C PHE A 102 -15.87 -12.54 16.53
N ALA A 103 -15.78 -11.44 17.28
CA ALA A 103 -16.81 -10.99 18.19
C ALA A 103 -17.01 -9.46 18.07
N LEU A 104 -18.28 -9.05 18.02
CA LEU A 104 -18.67 -7.66 18.19
C LEU A 104 -18.78 -7.39 19.69
N VAL A 105 -17.87 -6.60 20.27
CA VAL A 105 -17.88 -6.32 21.72
C VAL A 105 -18.87 -5.19 22.02
N SER A 106 -18.86 -4.15 21.20
CA SER A 106 -19.81 -3.04 21.21
C SER A 106 -19.90 -2.43 19.80
N GLN A 107 -20.75 -1.43 19.62
CA GLN A 107 -20.77 -0.63 18.39
C GLN A 107 -19.37 -0.06 18.13
N GLY A 108 -18.88 -0.22 16.91
CA GLY A 108 -17.57 0.24 16.48
C GLY A 108 -16.39 -0.48 17.11
N TYR A 109 -16.58 -1.47 17.99
CA TYR A 109 -15.48 -2.18 18.65
C TYR A 109 -15.54 -3.68 18.43
N TRP A 110 -14.49 -4.20 17.80
CA TRP A 110 -14.42 -5.58 17.36
C TRP A 110 -13.25 -6.30 18.02
N LYS A 111 -13.38 -7.61 18.19
CA LYS A 111 -12.30 -8.48 18.64
C LYS A 111 -12.21 -9.69 17.73
N GLY A 112 -11.01 -9.96 17.22
CA GLY A 112 -10.78 -11.01 16.23
C GLY A 112 -9.53 -11.83 16.53
N SER A 113 -9.49 -13.02 15.94
CA SER A 113 -8.36 -13.93 16.02
C SER A 113 -8.32 -14.85 14.80
N THR A 114 -7.17 -15.04 14.18
CA THR A 114 -6.94 -16.04 13.11
C THR A 114 -6.14 -17.24 13.62
N ARG A 115 -6.34 -18.41 13.01
CA ARG A 115 -5.57 -19.61 13.35
C ARG A 115 -4.10 -19.49 12.95
N ALA A 116 -3.24 -20.25 13.62
CA ALA A 116 -1.86 -20.41 13.17
C ALA A 116 -1.83 -20.88 11.70
N ARG A 117 -0.92 -20.33 10.90
CA ARG A 117 -0.78 -20.62 9.46
C ARG A 117 -2.00 -20.25 8.62
N ASN A 118 -2.83 -19.32 9.08
CA ASN A 118 -3.85 -18.72 8.22
C ASN A 118 -3.15 -18.03 7.04
N GLY A 119 -3.66 -18.24 5.83
CA GLY A 119 -3.23 -17.45 4.67
C GLY A 119 -3.69 -16.00 4.78
N ASP A 120 -3.44 -15.23 3.74
CA ASP A 120 -3.83 -13.83 3.71
C ASP A 120 -5.35 -13.70 3.57
N THR A 121 -5.96 -12.86 4.39
CA THR A 121 -7.39 -12.57 4.33
C THR A 121 -7.66 -11.14 4.77
N LEU A 122 -8.73 -10.55 4.24
CA LEU A 122 -9.15 -9.19 4.53
C LEU A 122 -10.45 -9.20 5.33
N VAL A 123 -10.51 -8.41 6.40
CA VAL A 123 -11.75 -8.04 7.06
C VAL A 123 -12.01 -6.56 6.82
N SER A 124 -13.11 -6.23 6.18
CA SER A 124 -13.52 -4.85 5.93
C SER A 124 -14.77 -4.47 6.73
N THR A 125 -15.00 -3.18 6.85
CA THR A 125 -16.30 -2.63 7.28
C THR A 125 -17.38 -2.94 6.24
N ASN A 126 -18.60 -3.20 6.71
CA ASN A 126 -19.74 -3.42 5.82
C ASN A 126 -20.27 -2.13 5.17
N LEU A 127 -19.93 -0.97 5.74
CA LEU A 127 -20.30 0.36 5.26
C LEU A 127 -19.04 1.23 5.11
N PRO A 128 -19.00 2.15 4.13
CA PRO A 128 -17.91 3.11 4.00
C PRO A 128 -17.74 3.99 5.24
N LEU A 129 -16.50 4.32 5.56
CA LEU A 129 -16.14 5.37 6.51
C LEU A 129 -16.15 6.76 5.85
N TYR A 130 -15.99 6.82 4.53
CA TYR A 130 -16.05 8.03 3.73
C TYR A 130 -16.97 7.82 2.54
N PHE A 131 -17.94 8.73 2.38
CA PHE A 131 -18.83 8.78 1.22
C PHE A 131 -18.59 10.08 0.44
N PRO A 132 -17.92 10.09 -0.72
CA PRO A 132 -17.69 11.30 -1.52
C PRO A 132 -18.98 12.10 -1.77
N ALA A 133 -20.11 11.42 -1.98
CA ALA A 133 -21.39 12.03 -2.29
C ALA A 133 -21.96 12.93 -1.18
N VAL A 134 -21.46 12.83 0.05
CA VAL A 134 -21.94 13.63 1.20
C VAL A 134 -20.82 14.20 2.07
N ASP A 135 -19.67 13.54 2.14
CA ASP A 135 -18.54 13.93 2.97
C ASP A 135 -17.49 14.76 2.22
N SER A 136 -17.56 14.81 0.88
CA SER A 136 -16.53 15.48 0.08
C SER A 136 -16.37 16.95 0.46
N PRO A 137 -15.12 17.45 0.64
CA PRO A 137 -14.85 18.87 0.84
C PRO A 137 -15.40 19.78 -0.27
N PHE A 138 -15.62 19.26 -1.48
CA PHE A 138 -16.25 20.02 -2.57
C PHE A 138 -17.75 20.25 -2.36
N ILE A 139 -18.39 19.47 -1.49
CA ILE A 139 -19.81 19.56 -1.15
C ILE A 139 -19.98 20.25 0.21
N THR A 140 -19.16 19.88 1.18
CA THR A 140 -19.29 20.33 2.57
C THR A 140 -18.53 21.62 2.88
N GLU A 141 -17.62 22.02 1.98
CA GLU A 141 -16.65 23.12 2.19
C GLU A 141 -15.77 22.94 3.44
N LYS A 142 -15.70 21.71 3.97
CA LYS A 142 -14.96 21.36 5.18
C LYS A 142 -14.06 20.17 4.92
N SER A 143 -12.94 20.13 5.63
CA SER A 143 -12.10 18.94 5.65
C SER A 143 -12.85 17.78 6.30
N LYS A 144 -12.62 16.57 5.80
CA LYS A 144 -13.15 15.33 6.37
C LYS A 144 -11.98 14.45 6.79
N THR A 145 -12.07 13.87 7.97
CA THR A 145 -11.12 12.87 8.46
C THR A 145 -11.83 11.53 8.64
N ILE A 146 -11.21 10.45 8.17
CA ILE A 146 -11.54 9.07 8.56
C ILE A 146 -10.35 8.47 9.29
N TYR A 147 -10.62 7.68 10.33
CA TYR A 147 -9.59 7.13 11.21
C TYR A 147 -10.16 5.92 11.96
N PHE A 148 -9.31 4.95 12.28
CA PHE A 148 -9.62 3.88 13.23
C PHE A 148 -8.33 3.31 13.83
N GLU A 149 -8.48 2.61 14.97
CA GLU A 149 -7.37 1.99 15.70
C GLU A 149 -7.46 0.47 15.68
N VAL A 150 -6.31 -0.19 15.66
CA VAL A 150 -6.15 -1.64 15.82
C VAL A 150 -5.11 -1.90 16.90
N LYS A 151 -5.45 -2.76 17.86
CA LYS A 151 -4.55 -3.22 18.91
C LYS A 151 -4.07 -4.63 18.63
N LEU A 152 -2.76 -4.83 18.66
CA LEU A 152 -2.15 -6.15 18.55
C LEU A 152 -2.21 -6.86 19.91
N LEU A 153 -2.88 -8.00 20.01
CA LEU A 153 -3.03 -8.76 21.26
C LEU A 153 -2.10 -9.97 21.35
N GLY A 154 -1.75 -10.58 20.22
CA GLY A 154 -0.94 -11.79 20.21
C GLY A 154 -0.60 -12.26 18.81
N LEU A 155 0.50 -13.01 18.71
CA LEU A 155 1.02 -13.60 17.46
C LEU A 155 1.29 -15.09 17.66
N ARG A 156 1.06 -15.87 16.61
CA ARG A 156 1.34 -17.31 16.48
C ARG A 156 2.10 -17.57 15.17
N GLU A 157 2.17 -18.81 14.71
CA GLU A 157 2.89 -19.18 13.49
C GLU A 157 2.33 -18.50 12.22
N GLY A 158 3.25 -17.99 11.40
CA GLY A 158 2.96 -17.35 10.12
C GLY A 158 2.46 -18.30 9.04
N PRO A 159 2.05 -17.77 7.87
CA PRO A 159 1.43 -18.55 6.79
C PRO A 159 2.35 -19.60 6.16
N GLY A 160 3.67 -19.41 6.25
CA GLY A 160 4.67 -20.21 5.56
C GLY A 160 4.57 -21.74 5.76
N PRO A 161 4.87 -22.51 4.71
CA PRO A 161 4.81 -23.97 4.75
C PRO A 161 5.96 -24.57 5.59
N GLY A 162 5.76 -25.78 6.10
CA GLY A 162 6.79 -26.55 6.81
C GLY A 162 6.64 -26.58 8.33
N PRO A 163 7.45 -27.39 9.05
CA PRO A 163 7.27 -27.63 10.49
C PRO A 163 7.53 -26.39 11.35
N VAL A 164 8.33 -25.42 10.88
CA VAL A 164 8.53 -24.10 11.49
C VAL A 164 8.37 -23.07 10.37
N SER A 165 7.39 -22.17 10.50
CA SER A 165 7.18 -21.10 9.52
C SER A 165 8.25 -20.02 9.69
N THR A 166 8.84 -19.57 8.59
CA THR A 166 9.77 -18.43 8.54
C THR A 166 9.05 -17.10 8.30
N ASP A 167 7.77 -17.17 7.95
CA ASP A 167 6.96 -16.00 7.62
C ASP A 167 6.43 -15.38 8.90
N SER A 168 6.29 -14.06 8.89
CA SER A 168 5.71 -13.34 10.02
C SER A 168 4.20 -13.58 10.09
N SER A 169 3.65 -13.53 11.31
CA SER A 169 2.21 -13.33 11.52
C SER A 169 1.96 -11.88 11.86
N GLY A 170 0.75 -11.41 11.59
CA GLY A 170 0.39 -10.05 11.91
C GLY A 170 -0.89 -9.58 11.25
N PHE A 171 -1.03 -8.27 11.18
CA PHE A 171 -2.08 -7.61 10.44
C PHE A 171 -1.53 -6.40 9.68
N SER A 172 -2.28 -5.97 8.69
CA SER A 172 -2.12 -4.66 8.05
C SER A 172 -3.37 -3.84 8.31
N ILE A 173 -3.19 -2.55 8.60
CA ILE A 173 -4.27 -1.59 8.84
C ILE A 173 -4.37 -0.67 7.64
N GLY A 174 -5.58 -0.45 7.12
CA GLY A 174 -5.72 0.27 5.86
C GLY A 174 -7.13 0.71 5.50
N PHE A 175 -7.23 1.29 4.31
CA PHE A 175 -8.50 1.63 3.67
C PHE A 175 -8.55 1.02 2.28
N THR A 176 -9.74 0.62 1.85
CA THR A 176 -9.99 0.04 0.51
C THR A 176 -11.21 0.67 -0.12
N ALA A 177 -11.14 0.95 -1.42
CA ALA A 177 -12.29 1.14 -2.31
C ALA A 177 -12.74 -0.23 -2.83
N HIS A 178 -14.04 -0.37 -3.11
CA HIS A 178 -14.62 -1.62 -3.57
C HIS A 178 -14.91 -1.60 -5.09
N PRO A 179 -14.87 -2.76 -5.76
CA PRO A 179 -14.59 -4.09 -5.22
C PRO A 179 -13.09 -4.34 -4.99
N TYR A 180 -12.77 -5.10 -3.95
CA TYR A 180 -11.40 -5.42 -3.54
C TYR A 180 -11.23 -6.93 -3.28
N PRO A 181 -10.10 -7.56 -3.68
CA PRO A 181 -9.87 -8.98 -3.46
C PRO A 181 -9.66 -9.29 -1.96
N TYR A 182 -10.58 -10.07 -1.37
CA TYR A 182 -10.59 -10.37 0.07
C TYR A 182 -9.46 -11.31 0.55
N TRP A 183 -8.60 -11.78 -0.35
CA TRP A 183 -7.38 -12.54 -0.04
C TRP A 183 -6.11 -11.68 -0.12
N ARG A 184 -6.25 -10.35 -0.26
CA ARG A 184 -5.13 -9.40 -0.33
C ARG A 184 -5.22 -8.42 0.83
N SER A 185 -4.07 -8.05 1.37
CA SER A 185 -3.96 -7.00 2.38
C SER A 185 -4.16 -5.61 1.77
N PRO A 186 -4.75 -4.64 2.50
CA PRO A 186 -4.91 -3.29 2.01
C PRO A 186 -3.54 -2.65 1.70
N GLY A 187 -3.48 -1.89 0.61
CA GLY A 187 -2.28 -1.27 0.09
C GLY A 187 -1.63 -2.05 -1.06
N TRP A 188 -1.92 -3.33 -1.25
CA TRP A 188 -1.30 -4.11 -2.34
C TRP A 188 -1.89 -3.87 -3.71
N GLU A 189 -3.21 -3.68 -3.80
CA GLU A 189 -3.93 -3.47 -5.05
C GLU A 189 -4.54 -2.06 -5.14
N ARG A 190 -5.03 -1.71 -6.32
CA ARG A 190 -5.65 -0.40 -6.62
C ARG A 190 -6.77 -0.03 -5.64
N GLY A 191 -6.94 1.26 -5.42
CA GLY A 191 -7.96 1.76 -4.51
C GLY A 191 -7.68 1.44 -3.05
N SER A 192 -6.44 1.13 -2.67
CA SER A 192 -6.14 0.81 -1.27
C SER A 192 -4.83 1.36 -0.76
N ILE A 193 -4.81 1.64 0.54
CA ILE A 193 -3.60 1.98 1.30
C ILE A 193 -3.52 1.11 2.55
N GLY A 194 -2.31 0.78 2.99
CA GLY A 194 -2.13 0.04 4.23
C GLY A 194 -0.76 0.21 4.86
N VAL A 195 -0.66 -0.11 6.15
CA VAL A 195 0.60 -0.20 6.91
C VAL A 195 0.66 -1.57 7.58
N PHE A 196 1.80 -2.24 7.45
CA PHE A 196 1.96 -3.64 7.84
C PHE A 196 2.64 -3.78 9.19
N SER A 197 2.18 -4.73 10.00
CA SER A 197 2.66 -4.89 11.37
C SER A 197 4.02 -5.56 11.51
N ASP A 198 4.41 -6.37 10.54
CA ASP A 198 5.62 -7.20 10.61
C ASP A 198 6.89 -6.37 10.38
N ASP A 199 6.84 -5.37 9.49
CA ASP A 199 7.99 -4.52 9.18
C ASP A 199 7.73 -3.01 9.36
N GLY A 200 6.46 -2.58 9.42
CA GLY A 200 6.10 -1.16 9.52
C GLY A 200 6.11 -0.43 8.17
N CYS A 201 6.20 -1.15 7.04
CA CYS A 201 6.13 -0.55 5.72
C CYS A 201 4.71 -0.07 5.38
N ARG A 202 4.64 0.98 4.58
CA ARG A 202 3.39 1.49 3.99
C ARG A 202 3.28 1.07 2.52
N PHE A 203 2.05 0.90 2.07
CA PHE A 203 1.72 0.42 0.73
C PHE A 203 0.56 1.24 0.17
N VAL A 204 0.66 1.63 -1.11
CA VAL A 204 -0.37 2.35 -1.86
C VAL A 204 -0.39 1.76 -3.27
N ASN A 205 -1.35 0.87 -3.54
CA ASN A 205 -1.38 0.08 -4.78
C ASN A 205 0.01 -0.50 -5.16
N ASP A 206 0.68 -1.13 -4.20
CA ASP A 206 2.03 -1.67 -4.36
C ASP A 206 2.04 -3.14 -3.93
N SER A 207 2.04 -4.02 -4.93
CA SER A 207 2.00 -5.48 -4.72
C SER A 207 3.34 -6.11 -4.38
N TRP A 208 4.45 -5.37 -4.42
CA TRP A 208 5.79 -5.97 -4.48
C TRP A 208 6.76 -5.42 -3.44
N GLY A 209 6.72 -4.12 -3.14
CA GLY A 209 7.81 -3.46 -2.43
C GLY A 209 7.44 -2.86 -1.10
N GLY A 210 6.40 -2.03 -1.10
CA GLY A 210 6.14 -1.10 -0.01
C GLY A 210 7.26 -0.08 0.14
N ARG A 211 7.01 0.90 1.01
CA ARG A 211 7.96 1.94 1.38
C ARG A 211 8.20 1.90 2.89
N GLU A 212 9.45 2.06 3.29
CA GLU A 212 9.79 2.23 4.71
C GLU A 212 8.99 3.41 5.29
N PHE A 213 8.41 3.22 6.47
CA PHE A 213 7.54 4.24 7.07
C PHE A 213 7.63 4.28 8.59
N THR A 214 7.45 3.13 9.24
CA THR A 214 7.55 3.02 10.69
C THR A 214 8.23 1.70 11.07
N SER A 215 8.34 1.41 12.36
CA SER A 215 8.89 0.13 12.85
C SER A 215 7.85 -0.99 12.81
N ALA A 216 8.26 -2.24 13.05
CA ALA A 216 7.33 -3.31 13.35
C ALA A 216 6.43 -2.97 14.57
N PHE A 217 5.24 -3.59 14.65
CA PHE A 217 4.28 -3.38 15.73
C PHE A 217 4.55 -4.33 16.88
N ALA A 218 4.39 -3.86 18.11
CA ALA A 218 4.60 -4.67 19.30
C ALA A 218 3.30 -5.27 19.83
N VAL A 219 3.36 -6.49 20.38
CA VAL A 219 2.21 -7.07 21.10
C VAL A 219 1.87 -6.17 22.30
N GLY A 220 0.59 -5.81 22.40
CA GLY A 220 0.05 -4.86 23.37
C GLY A 220 -0.07 -3.42 22.84
N GLU A 221 0.57 -3.11 21.71
CA GLU A 221 0.51 -1.79 21.07
C GLU A 221 -0.83 -1.57 20.35
N THR A 222 -1.32 -0.34 20.43
CA THR A 222 -2.43 0.14 19.59
C THR A 222 -1.87 1.06 18.51
N VAL A 223 -2.15 0.75 17.25
CA VAL A 223 -1.83 1.61 16.11
C VAL A 223 -3.11 2.18 15.53
N GLY A 224 -3.02 3.30 14.84
CA GLY A 224 -4.17 3.85 14.11
C GLY A 224 -3.75 4.55 12.84
N LEU A 225 -4.58 4.45 11.81
CA LEU A 225 -4.35 5.04 10.49
C LEU A 225 -5.54 5.93 10.14
N GLY A 226 -5.26 7.11 9.60
CA GLY A 226 -6.30 8.00 9.13
C GLY A 226 -5.94 8.74 7.84
N MET A 227 -6.99 9.19 7.15
CA MET A 227 -6.89 10.00 5.94
C MET A 227 -7.65 11.30 6.16
N ILE A 228 -7.07 12.42 5.70
CA ILE A 228 -7.67 13.75 5.77
C ILE A 228 -7.87 14.29 4.36
N PHE A 229 -9.13 14.45 3.97
CA PHE A 229 -9.55 15.01 2.69
C PHE A 229 -9.73 16.51 2.81
N ARG A 230 -9.08 17.27 1.93
CA ARG A 230 -9.18 18.73 1.88
C ARG A 230 -9.44 19.22 0.46
N HIS A 231 -10.01 20.42 0.37
CA HIS A 231 -10.04 21.13 -0.89
C HIS A 231 -8.59 21.39 -1.35
N PRO A 232 -8.26 21.20 -2.64
CA PRO A 232 -6.94 21.55 -3.15
C PRO A 232 -6.71 23.06 -3.02
N ASP A 233 -5.50 23.46 -2.66
CA ASP A 233 -5.11 24.86 -2.65
C ASP A 233 -5.12 25.43 -4.08
N ASN A 234 -5.55 26.69 -4.27
CA ASN A 234 -5.58 27.35 -5.57
C ASN A 234 -4.21 27.40 -6.30
N SER A 235 -3.12 27.05 -5.62
CA SER A 235 -1.75 27.03 -6.15
C SER A 235 -1.28 25.66 -6.64
N SER A 236 -2.10 24.61 -6.57
CA SER A 236 -1.65 23.26 -6.87
C SER A 236 -1.76 22.95 -8.37
N THR A 237 -0.61 22.73 -9.00
CA THR A 237 -0.36 22.52 -10.45
C THR A 237 -0.91 21.19 -11.01
N TYR A 238 -1.81 20.50 -10.31
CA TYR A 238 -2.25 19.13 -10.65
C TYR A 238 -3.26 19.06 -11.82
N LEU A 239 -3.53 20.17 -12.50
CA LEU A 239 -4.50 20.23 -13.60
C LEU A 239 -3.88 19.86 -14.95
N LYS A 240 -3.40 18.62 -15.10
CA LYS A 240 -3.34 17.98 -16.42
C LYS A 240 -4.67 17.29 -16.77
N SER A 241 -5.56 17.11 -15.80
CA SER A 241 -6.93 16.62 -16.00
C SER A 241 -7.95 17.65 -15.51
N ASN A 242 -9.09 17.77 -16.19
CA ASN A 242 -10.20 18.66 -15.80
C ASN A 242 -11.00 18.12 -14.59
N ILE A 243 -10.49 17.11 -13.88
CA ILE A 243 -11.18 16.45 -12.77
C ILE A 243 -10.66 17.04 -11.46
N LYS A 244 -11.56 17.63 -10.67
CA LYS A 244 -11.23 18.16 -9.34
C LYS A 244 -11.04 16.98 -8.37
N LYS A 245 -9.84 16.81 -7.85
CA LYS A 245 -9.48 15.79 -6.84
C LYS A 245 -9.18 16.43 -5.49
N CYS A 246 -9.44 15.71 -4.39
CA CYS A 246 -9.10 16.22 -3.07
C CYS A 246 -7.59 16.19 -2.87
N LYS A 247 -7.05 17.13 -2.08
CA LYS A 247 -5.76 16.91 -1.43
C LYS A 247 -5.98 15.90 -0.30
N VAL A 248 -5.16 14.86 -0.23
CA VAL A 248 -5.32 13.79 0.76
C VAL A 248 -4.02 13.56 1.52
N ASP A 249 -4.05 13.81 2.82
CA ASP A 249 -2.93 13.50 3.71
C ASP A 249 -3.25 12.26 4.55
N ILE A 250 -2.32 11.33 4.64
CA ILE A 250 -2.40 10.15 5.48
C ILE A 250 -1.58 10.39 6.75
N PHE A 251 -2.08 9.96 7.89
CA PHE A 251 -1.34 10.02 9.15
C PHE A 251 -1.47 8.72 9.93
N PHE A 252 -0.46 8.45 10.75
CA PHE A 252 -0.33 7.24 11.54
C PHE A 252 -0.05 7.56 12.99
N THR A 253 -0.62 6.75 13.88
CA THR A 253 -0.56 6.92 15.32
C THR A 253 -0.10 5.62 15.99
N ARG A 254 0.63 5.76 17.10
CA ARG A 254 1.00 4.67 18.01
C ARG A 254 0.64 5.05 19.43
N ASN A 255 -0.11 4.20 20.11
CA ASN A 255 -0.62 4.38 21.46
C ASN A 255 -1.24 5.77 21.69
N GLY A 256 -2.00 6.25 20.71
CA GLY A 256 -2.67 7.55 20.75
C GLY A 256 -1.82 8.77 20.39
N HIS A 257 -0.57 8.57 19.96
CA HIS A 257 0.32 9.67 19.55
C HIS A 257 0.59 9.62 18.04
N PRO A 258 0.46 10.74 17.30
CA PRO A 258 0.91 10.81 15.92
C PRO A 258 2.42 10.58 15.83
N VAL A 259 2.84 9.68 14.94
CA VAL A 259 4.26 9.33 14.77
C VAL A 259 4.77 9.48 13.34
N GLY A 260 3.87 9.72 12.38
CA GLY A 260 4.23 9.90 10.98
C GLY A 260 3.02 10.13 10.09
N GLY A 261 3.27 10.42 8.83
CA GLY A 261 2.25 10.62 7.81
C GLY A 261 2.90 10.91 6.45
N TRP A 262 2.07 10.96 5.41
CA TRP A 262 2.51 11.26 4.05
C TRP A 262 1.42 11.92 3.23
N ASP A 263 1.84 12.62 2.17
CA ASP A 263 0.94 13.13 1.14
C ASP A 263 0.63 12.01 0.15
N LEU A 264 -0.65 11.74 -0.13
CA LEU A 264 -1.05 10.73 -1.11
C LEU A 264 -0.45 11.02 -2.50
N HIS A 265 -0.24 12.30 -2.82
CA HIS A 265 0.26 12.79 -4.10
C HIS A 265 1.78 12.95 -4.13
N GLU A 266 2.52 12.34 -3.19
CA GLU A 266 3.99 12.31 -3.24
C GLU A 266 4.49 11.67 -4.54
N GLU A 267 5.68 12.09 -5.00
CA GLU A 267 6.29 11.46 -6.15
C GLU A 267 6.64 9.99 -5.83
N VAL A 268 6.14 9.10 -6.67
CA VAL A 268 6.40 7.67 -6.59
C VAL A 268 7.23 7.23 -7.81
N ASP A 269 7.97 6.13 -7.65
CA ASP A 269 8.75 5.55 -8.74
C ASP A 269 7.80 5.08 -9.86
N GLU A 270 8.27 5.01 -11.11
CA GLU A 270 7.45 4.63 -12.27
C GLU A 270 6.79 3.24 -12.14
N ASP A 271 7.36 2.38 -11.30
CA ASP A 271 6.88 1.02 -11.04
C ASP A 271 5.79 0.94 -9.95
N ALA A 272 5.51 2.05 -9.24
CA ALA A 272 4.45 2.10 -8.24
C ALA A 272 3.06 2.19 -8.90
N GLY A 273 2.07 1.50 -8.34
CA GLY A 273 0.71 1.59 -8.85
C GLY A 273 0.08 2.97 -8.67
N GLY A 274 -0.95 3.26 -9.47
CA GLY A 274 -1.67 4.53 -9.39
C GLY A 274 -2.48 4.69 -8.10
N ILE A 275 -2.79 5.94 -7.75
CA ILE A 275 -3.58 6.34 -6.56
C ILE A 275 -5.10 6.38 -6.80
N GLU A 276 -5.57 5.76 -7.89
CA GLU A 276 -7.00 5.69 -8.22
C GLU A 276 -7.80 5.12 -7.05
N GLY A 277 -8.97 5.71 -6.75
CA GLY A 277 -9.82 5.25 -5.65
C GLY A 277 -9.60 5.99 -4.32
N LEU A 278 -8.48 6.69 -4.16
CA LEU A 278 -8.06 7.24 -2.86
C LEU A 278 -8.15 8.77 -2.78
N GLU A 279 -8.47 9.44 -3.89
CA GLU A 279 -8.42 10.90 -4.04
C GLU A 279 -9.71 11.62 -3.62
N GLY A 280 -10.50 10.95 -2.77
CA GLY A 280 -11.78 11.46 -2.27
C GLY A 280 -12.94 11.33 -3.26
N ASP A 281 -12.80 10.47 -4.27
CA ASP A 281 -13.74 10.24 -5.37
C ASP A 281 -14.39 8.85 -5.36
N PHE A 282 -14.04 7.99 -4.41
CA PHE A 282 -14.64 6.67 -4.18
C PHE A 282 -15.04 6.48 -2.72
N ASP A 283 -16.03 5.62 -2.49
CA ASP A 283 -16.39 5.18 -1.14
C ASP A 283 -15.22 4.40 -0.53
N LEU A 284 -14.79 4.76 0.68
CA LEU A 284 -13.66 4.10 1.36
C LEU A 284 -14.10 3.36 2.60
N TYR A 285 -13.65 2.13 2.71
CA TYR A 285 -13.97 1.20 3.79
C TYR A 285 -12.74 1.04 4.69
N GLY A 286 -12.95 1.01 6.00
CA GLY A 286 -11.90 0.57 6.93
C GLY A 286 -11.62 -0.91 6.72
N ALA A 287 -10.36 -1.29 6.62
CA ALA A 287 -9.95 -2.62 6.22
C ALA A 287 -8.72 -3.12 7.00
N ILE A 288 -8.71 -4.42 7.30
CA ILE A 288 -7.65 -5.08 8.06
C ILE A 288 -7.25 -6.33 7.31
N GLY A 289 -6.02 -6.36 6.81
CA GLY A 289 -5.42 -7.58 6.28
C GLY A 289 -4.87 -8.42 7.43
N LEU A 290 -5.05 -9.73 7.38
CA LEU A 290 -4.65 -10.67 8.43
C LEU A 290 -3.84 -11.77 7.77
N PHE A 291 -2.68 -12.07 8.35
CA PHE A 291 -1.76 -13.08 7.84
C PHE A 291 -1.13 -13.87 8.99
N GLY A 292 -1.08 -15.19 8.85
CA GLY A 292 -0.70 -16.08 9.95
C GLY A 292 -1.70 -16.04 11.11
N GLY A 293 -1.25 -16.50 12.29
CA GLY A 293 -2.08 -16.45 13.49
C GLY A 293 -1.89 -15.15 14.26
N VAL A 294 -2.94 -14.33 14.34
CA VAL A 294 -2.94 -13.04 15.03
C VAL A 294 -4.18 -12.88 15.90
N ASP A 295 -4.04 -12.22 17.05
CA ASP A 295 -5.16 -11.76 17.89
C ASP A 295 -5.17 -10.24 17.89
N PHE A 296 -6.35 -9.63 17.73
CA PHE A 296 -6.47 -8.19 17.60
C PHE A 296 -7.79 -7.65 18.13
N GLU A 297 -7.80 -6.35 18.45
CA GLU A 297 -8.98 -5.54 18.73
C GLU A 297 -9.01 -4.36 17.76
N VAL A 298 -10.21 -3.95 17.34
CA VAL A 298 -10.42 -2.84 16.38
C VAL A 298 -11.36 -1.84 17.00
N CYS A 299 -11.09 -0.56 16.85
CA CYS A 299 -11.89 0.52 17.38
C CYS A 299 -12.16 1.59 16.30
N PHE A 300 -13.40 1.64 15.82
CA PHE A 300 -13.93 2.70 14.96
C PHE A 300 -14.66 3.78 15.75
N ASP A 301 -15.09 3.49 16.99
CA ASP A 301 -15.76 4.46 17.84
C ASP A 301 -14.75 5.49 18.39
N GLN A 302 -14.97 6.76 18.03
CA GLN A 302 -14.14 7.88 18.48
C GLN A 302 -14.00 7.96 20.00
N ALA A 303 -15.02 7.57 20.78
CA ALA A 303 -14.93 7.58 22.23
C ALA A 303 -13.87 6.61 22.76
N GLY A 304 -13.65 5.49 22.06
CA GLY A 304 -12.72 4.44 22.43
C GLY A 304 -11.29 4.63 21.95
N TRP A 305 -11.01 5.61 21.07
CA TRP A 305 -9.66 5.85 20.58
C TRP A 305 -8.70 6.32 21.67
N LEU A 306 -7.45 5.88 21.59
CA LEU A 306 -6.36 6.44 22.37
C LEU A 306 -5.96 7.82 21.84
N TRP A 307 -5.95 8.01 20.52
CA TRP A 307 -5.68 9.31 19.93
C TRP A 307 -6.89 10.24 20.12
N LYS A 308 -6.62 11.44 20.64
CA LYS A 308 -7.64 12.47 20.83
C LYS A 308 -7.44 13.54 19.75
N MET A 309 -8.37 13.53 18.78
CA MET A 309 -8.50 14.57 17.74
C MET A 309 -8.84 15.94 18.33
#